data_AF-A0A6J4L2B5-F1
#
_entry.id   AF-A0A6J4L2B5-F1
#
_cell.length_a   1.000
_cell.length_b   1.000
_cell.length_c   1.000
_cell.angle_alpha   90.00
_cell.angle_beta   90.00
_cell.angle_gamma   90.00
#
_symmetry.space_group_name_H-M   'P 1'
#
loop_
_entity.id
_entity.type
_entity.pdbx_description
1 polymer ?
#
loop_
_entity_poly.entity_id
_entity_poly.type
_entity_poly.pdbx_seq_one_letter_code
_entity_poly.pdbx_strand_id
1 'polypeptide(L)' 'MLETNVPGIFVAGDVRYGSVKRVASGVGEGAIAVQFIHQYLSKV' A
#
# COMPACT_ATOMS: atom_id res chain seq x y z
N MET A 1 7.24 3.63 0.69
CA MET A 1 7.08 2.46 -0.21
C MET A 1 6.05 1.54 0.43
N LEU A 2 4.93 1.27 -0.26
CA LEU A 2 3.83 0.43 0.26
C LEU A 2 3.97 -1.05 -0.14
N GLU A 3 4.85 -1.34 -1.09
CA GLU A 3 5.19 -2.72 -1.49
C GLU A 3 6.08 -3.38 -0.45
N THR A 4 5.84 -4.66 -0.23
CA THR A 4 6.64 -5.51 0.67
C THR A 4 7.92 -6.00 -0.04
N ASN A 5 8.68 -6.89 0.60
CA ASN A 5 9.80 -7.58 -0.05
C ASN A 5 9.34 -8.67 -1.04
N VAL A 6 8.05 -9.00 -1.09
CA VAL A 6 7.46 -9.89 -2.09
C VAL A 6 6.81 -9.04 -3.17
N PRO A 7 7.26 -9.14 -4.44
CA PRO A 7 6.71 -8.35 -5.54
C PRO A 7 5.21 -8.53 -5.69
N GLY A 8 4.49 -7.44 -5.90
CA GLY A 8 3.03 -7.45 -6.06
C GLY A 8 2.23 -7.56 -4.76
N ILE A 9 2.88 -7.68 -3.60
CA ILE A 9 2.21 -7.63 -2.29
C ILE A 9 2.38 -6.23 -1.69
N PHE A 10 1.25 -5.57 -1.42
CA PHE A 10 1.20 -4.22 -0.88
C PHE A 10 0.50 -4.19 0.48
N VAL A 11 0.91 -3.26 1.33
CA VAL A 11 0.36 -3.05 2.68
C VAL A 11 0.00 -1.58 2.88
N ALA A 12 -1.06 -1.32 3.64
CA ALA A 12 -1.54 0.03 3.95
C ALA A 12 -2.05 0.10 5.39
N GLY A 13 -1.94 1.29 5.99
CA GLY A 13 -2.46 1.55 7.32
C GLY A 13 -1.63 0.90 8.44
N ASP A 14 -2.30 0.51 9.51
CA ASP A 14 -1.64 0.30 10.81
C ASP A 14 -0.80 -0.97 10.93
N VAL A 15 -0.91 -1.87 9.97
CA VAL A 15 0.00 -3.00 9.83
C VAL A 15 1.43 -2.56 9.48
N ARG A 16 1.60 -1.37 8.88
CA ARG A 16 2.92 -0.86 8.51
C ARG A 16 3.71 -0.37 9.72
N TYR A 17 4.99 -0.70 9.71
CA TYR A 17 5.95 -0.10 10.63
C TYR A 17 6.01 1.42 10.40
N GLY A 18 5.93 2.19 11.50
CA GLY A 18 5.91 3.65 11.46
C GLY A 18 4.63 4.26 10.90
N SER A 19 3.51 3.53 10.85
CA SER A 19 2.22 4.13 10.44
C SER A 19 1.81 5.25 11.41
N VAL A 20 1.05 6.21 10.90
CA VAL A 20 0.56 7.36 11.67
C VAL A 20 -0.56 6.97 12.66
N LYS A 21 -1.09 5.73 12.59
CA LYS A 21 -2.19 5.24 13.45
C LYS A 21 -3.46 6.09 13.36
N ARG A 22 -3.78 6.58 12.15
CA ARG A 22 -4.95 7.43 11.88
C ARG A 22 -5.75 6.93 10.68
N VAL A 23 -7.07 6.96 10.82
CA VAL A 23 -8.03 6.52 9.80
C VAL A 23 -7.78 7.19 8.45
N ALA A 24 -7.70 8.52 8.41
CA ALA A 24 -7.48 9.25 7.16
C ALA A 24 -6.17 8.88 6.46
N SER A 25 -5.11 8.61 7.25
CA SER A 25 -3.82 8.16 6.71
C SER A 25 -3.94 6.75 6.12
N GLY A 26 -4.58 5.82 6.83
CA GLY A 26 -4.80 4.46 6.34
C GLY A 26 -5.65 4.40 5.07
N VAL A 27 -6.70 5.22 4.98
CA VAL A 27 -7.53 5.34 3.78
C VAL A 27 -6.71 5.87 2.60
N GLY A 28 -5.92 6.93 2.80
CA GLY A 28 -5.06 7.48 1.76
C GLY A 28 -4.00 6.49 1.28
N GLU A 29 -3.35 5.77 2.19
CA GLU A 29 -2.41 4.70 1.85
C GLU A 29 -3.07 3.56 1.07
N GLY A 30 -4.30 3.18 1.45
CA GLY A 30 -5.07 2.15 0.74
C GLY A 30 -5.37 2.53 -0.71
N ALA A 31 -5.77 3.78 -0.95
CA ALA A 31 -6.00 4.28 -2.31
C ALA A 31 -4.71 4.22 -3.17
N ILE A 32 -3.57 4.58 -2.59
CA ILE A 32 -2.27 4.51 -3.29
C ILE A 32 -1.87 3.04 -3.54
N ALA A 33 -2.11 2.13 -2.59
CA ALA A 33 -1.84 0.71 -2.77
C ALA A 33 -2.63 0.12 -3.95
N VAL A 34 -3.90 0.50 -4.12
CA VAL A 34 -4.72 0.09 -5.28
C VAL A 34 -4.12 0.59 -6.60
N GLN A 35 -3.67 1.84 -6.66
CA GLN A 35 -3.00 2.36 -7.85
C GLN A 35 -1.75 1.55 -8.19
N PHE A 36 -0.93 1.19 -7.20
CA PHE A 36 0.26 0.36 -7.42
C PHE A 36 -0.08 -1.07 -7.86
N ILE A 37 -1.17 -1.66 -7.35
CA ILE A 37 -1.65 -2.95 -7.81
C ILE A 37 -1.96 -2.90 -9.31
N HIS A 38 -2.69 -1.87 -9.77
CA HIS A 38 -2.97 -1.71 -11.21
C HIS A 38 -1.69 -1.55 -12.03
N GLN A 39 -0.72 -0.77 -11.55
CA GLN A 39 0.57 -0.59 -12.23
C GLN A 39 1.43 -1.86 -12.25
N TYR A 40 1.35 -2.69 -11.22
CA TYR A 40 2.03 -3.98 -11.18
C TYR A 40 1.40 -4.92 -12.21
N LEU A 41 0.08 -5.06 -12.18
CA LEU A 41 -0.67 -5.91 -13.10
C LEU A 41 -0.55 -5.48 -14.56
N SER A 42 -0.34 -4.20 -14.85
CA SER A 42 -0.12 -3.72 -16.23
C SER A 42 1.25 -4.09 -16.81
N LYS A 43 2.17 -4.60 -15.98
CA LYS A 43 3.53 -4.98 -16.38
C LYS A 43 3.75 -6.50 -16.37
N VAL A 44 2.73 -7.26 -15.98
CA VAL A 44 2.72 -8.73 -16.02
C VAL A 44 2.29 -9.21 -17.40
#